data_AF-A0A0W8IEX8-F1
#
_entry.id   AF-A0A0W8IEX8-F1
#
_cell.length_a   1.000
_cell.length_b   1.000
_cell.length_c   1.000
_cell.angle_alpha   90.00
_cell.angle_beta   90.00
_cell.angle_gamma   90.00
#
_symmetry.space_group_name_H-M   'P 1'
#
loop_
_entity.id
_entity.type
_entity.pdbx_description
1 polymer ?
#
loop_
_entity_poly.entity_id
_entity_poly.type
_entity_poly.pdbx_seq_one_letter_code
_entity_poly.pdbx_strand_id
1 'polypeptide(L)'
;MPFEVFDKRMTPLAKAPSVTIQKRGVISLNKAAHDLVDNAETVELLYDRDRHVMALRATDDTSPHAYAVRNGSKRGPGQAMVSATAFTAHYEIDTTATRRWKPFVEDGMLCVDLTEEGTVITGNRTKVVASSDAADPADSTADDATSEASVEDRPDQP
;
A
#
# COMPACT_ATOMS: atom_id res chain seq x y z
N MET A 1 -7.05 -37.94 -33.22
CA MET A 1 -7.40 -36.64 -32.63
C MET A 1 -6.11 -35.84 -32.50
N PRO A 2 -5.92 -34.70 -33.18
CA PRO A 2 -4.70 -33.93 -33.03
C PRO A 2 -4.78 -33.10 -31.75
N PHE A 3 -3.89 -33.35 -30.79
CA PHE A 3 -3.69 -32.48 -29.64
C PHE A 3 -2.74 -31.36 -30.04
N GLU A 4 -3.11 -30.12 -29.76
CA GLU A 4 -2.31 -28.94 -30.05
C GLU A 4 -1.36 -28.65 -28.87
N VAL A 5 -0.09 -28.38 -29.17
CA VAL A 5 0.94 -28.07 -28.15
C VAL A 5 0.78 -26.61 -27.74
N PHE A 6 0.36 -26.39 -26.50
CA PHE A 6 0.23 -25.04 -25.93
C PHE A 6 1.61 -24.38 -25.78
N ASP A 7 1.92 -23.43 -26.66
CA ASP A 7 3.13 -22.62 -26.57
C ASP A 7 2.96 -21.51 -25.53
N LYS A 8 3.53 -21.76 -24.34
CA LYS A 8 3.53 -20.85 -23.18
C LYS A 8 4.17 -19.47 -23.48
N ARG A 9 4.84 -19.28 -24.62
CA ARG A 9 5.43 -17.99 -25.05
C ARG A 9 4.44 -17.05 -25.72
N MET A 10 3.27 -17.53 -26.14
CA MET A 10 2.22 -16.74 -26.79
C MET A 10 1.17 -16.18 -25.82
N THR A 11 1.23 -16.53 -24.53
CA THR A 11 0.33 -15.93 -23.54
C THR A 11 0.68 -14.45 -23.40
N PRO A 12 -0.22 -13.50 -23.73
CA PRO A 12 0.04 -12.08 -23.53
C PRO A 12 0.29 -11.85 -22.05
N LEU A 13 1.55 -11.63 -21.68
CA LEU A 13 1.95 -11.33 -20.31
C LEU A 13 1.61 -9.87 -19.94
N ALA A 14 0.78 -9.20 -20.74
CA ALA A 14 0.17 -7.93 -20.40
C ALA A 14 -0.93 -8.21 -19.36
N LYS A 15 -0.52 -8.27 -18.08
CA LYS A 15 -1.48 -8.22 -16.97
C LYS A 15 -2.28 -6.94 -17.13
N ALA A 16 -3.61 -7.06 -17.21
CA ALA A 16 -4.51 -5.92 -17.27
C ALA A 16 -4.14 -4.88 -16.19
N PRO A 17 -4.22 -3.57 -16.48
CA PRO A 17 -3.91 -2.55 -15.50
C PRO A 17 -4.77 -2.78 -14.26
N SER A 18 -4.15 -2.67 -13.08
CA SER A 18 -4.83 -2.94 -11.83
C SER A 18 -4.28 -2.04 -10.73
N VAL A 19 -5.19 -1.42 -9.98
CA VAL A 19 -4.88 -0.61 -8.80
C VAL A 19 -5.37 -1.36 -7.58
N THR A 20 -4.54 -1.44 -6.56
CA THR A 20 -4.89 -2.09 -5.29
C THR A 20 -4.70 -1.10 -4.17
N ILE A 21 -5.76 -0.84 -3.41
CA ILE A 21 -5.67 -0.09 -2.15
C ILE A 21 -5.52 -1.12 -1.04
N GLN A 22 -4.41 -1.03 -0.34
CA GLN A 22 -4.07 -1.90 0.77
C GLN A 22 -4.55 -1.30 2.08
N LYS A 23 -4.50 -2.12 3.12
CA LYS A 23 -4.71 -1.64 4.49
C LYS A 23 -3.80 -0.45 4.78
N ARG A 24 -4.33 0.51 5.57
CA ARG A 24 -3.62 1.74 5.98
C ARG A 24 -3.35 2.74 4.84
N GLY A 25 -4.06 2.61 3.71
CA GLY A 25 -4.02 3.60 2.64
C GLY A 25 -2.77 3.58 1.77
N VAL A 26 -2.12 2.43 1.64
CA VAL A 26 -1.04 2.25 0.64
C VAL A 26 -1.68 1.84 -0.68
N ILE A 27 -1.42 2.59 -1.74
CA ILE A 27 -1.88 2.27 -3.09
C ILE A 27 -0.76 1.56 -3.82
N SER A 28 -1.06 0.43 -4.46
CA SER A 28 -0.11 -0.30 -5.31
C SER A 28 -0.65 -0.45 -6.73
N LEU A 29 0.20 -0.08 -7.69
CA LEU A 29 -0.04 -0.10 -9.12
C LEU A 29 0.79 -1.23 -9.74
N ASN A 30 0.20 -2.03 -10.62
CA ASN A 30 1.00 -2.93 -11.44
C ASN A 30 1.72 -2.16 -12.56
N LYS A 31 2.67 -2.82 -13.24
CA LYS A 31 3.42 -2.19 -14.34
C LYS A 31 2.52 -1.57 -15.40
N ALA A 32 1.46 -2.28 -15.84
CA ALA A 32 0.53 -1.75 -16.83
C ALA A 32 -0.17 -0.47 -16.36
N ALA A 33 -0.57 -0.37 -15.08
CA ALA A 33 -1.16 0.85 -14.54
C ALA A 33 -0.13 1.98 -14.34
N HIS A 34 1.12 1.64 -14.02
CA HIS A 34 2.20 2.64 -13.92
C HIS A 34 2.61 3.18 -15.29
N ASP A 35 2.59 2.33 -16.33
CA ASP A 35 2.81 2.75 -17.72
C ASP A 35 1.71 3.72 -18.21
N LEU A 36 0.47 3.65 -17.67
CA LEU A 36 -0.61 4.58 -18.00
C LEU A 36 -0.43 5.99 -17.41
N VAL A 37 0.42 6.14 -16.40
CA VAL A 37 0.81 7.44 -15.83
C VAL A 37 2.24 7.81 -16.25
N ASP A 38 2.64 7.38 -17.46
CA ASP A 38 3.95 7.64 -18.06
C ASP A 38 5.15 7.24 -17.20
N ASN A 39 4.99 6.20 -16.36
CA ASN A 39 6.00 5.78 -15.38
C ASN A 39 6.45 6.91 -14.44
N ALA A 40 5.57 7.87 -14.13
CA ALA A 40 5.89 9.02 -13.29
C ALA A 40 6.47 8.60 -11.93
N GLU A 41 7.51 9.32 -11.50
CA GLU A 41 8.13 9.18 -10.17
C GLU A 41 7.33 9.91 -9.09
N THR A 42 6.53 10.89 -9.49
CA THR A 42 5.68 11.70 -8.64
C THR A 42 4.28 11.80 -9.23
N VAL A 43 3.27 11.59 -8.38
CA VAL A 43 1.86 11.66 -8.79
C VAL A 43 1.07 12.54 -7.83
N GLU A 44 0.09 13.23 -8.35
CA GLU A 44 -0.91 13.94 -7.57
C GLU A 44 -2.13 13.04 -7.39
N LEU A 45 -2.68 13.04 -6.17
CA LEU A 45 -3.87 12.28 -5.81
C LEU A 45 -5.08 13.21 -5.80
N LEU A 46 -6.07 12.90 -6.61
CA LEU A 46 -7.28 13.68 -6.79
C LEU A 46 -8.48 12.85 -6.33
N TYR A 47 -9.49 13.50 -5.76
CA TYR A 47 -10.73 12.84 -5.36
C TYR A 47 -11.93 13.63 -5.86
N ASP A 48 -12.80 12.94 -6.58
CA ASP A 48 -14.10 13.44 -6.99
C ASP A 48 -15.14 13.02 -5.94
N ARG A 49 -15.62 13.97 -5.15
CA ARG A 49 -16.61 13.71 -4.09
C ARG A 49 -17.99 13.36 -4.63
N ASP A 50 -18.33 13.86 -5.81
CA ASP A 50 -19.66 13.65 -6.40
C ASP A 50 -19.74 12.23 -6.97
N ARG A 51 -18.68 11.81 -7.68
CA ARG A 51 -18.60 10.47 -8.29
C ARG A 51 -17.99 9.41 -7.38
N HIS A 52 -17.40 9.78 -6.25
CA HIS A 52 -16.60 8.89 -5.40
C HIS A 52 -15.48 8.19 -6.18
N VAL A 53 -14.82 8.95 -7.06
CA VAL A 53 -13.75 8.45 -7.93
C VAL A 53 -12.42 9.03 -7.45
N MET A 54 -11.43 8.17 -7.26
CA MET A 54 -10.05 8.58 -7.02
C MET A 54 -9.31 8.64 -8.36
N ALA A 55 -8.52 9.69 -8.59
CA ALA A 55 -7.68 9.82 -9.77
C ALA A 55 -6.20 10.03 -9.38
N LEU A 56 -5.31 9.46 -10.19
CA LEU A 56 -3.87 9.64 -10.09
C LEU A 56 -3.38 10.34 -11.35
N ARG A 57 -2.68 11.46 -11.18
CA ARG A 57 -2.12 12.25 -12.28
C ARG A 57 -0.62 12.36 -12.13
N ALA A 58 0.14 12.19 -13.20
CA ALA A 58 1.56 12.49 -13.20
C ALA A 58 1.78 13.99 -12.90
N THR A 59 2.65 14.31 -11.95
CA THR A 59 3.00 15.69 -11.59
C THR A 59 4.50 15.83 -11.44
N ASP A 60 4.98 17.06 -11.50
CA ASP A 60 6.36 17.40 -11.17
C ASP A 60 6.63 17.32 -9.66
N ASP A 61 7.89 17.09 -9.29
CA ASP A 61 8.35 16.95 -7.90
C ASP A 61 8.27 18.26 -7.10
N THR A 62 8.17 19.38 -7.81
CA THR A 62 8.05 20.73 -7.25
C THR A 62 6.65 21.03 -6.71
N SER A 63 5.65 20.20 -7.01
CA SER A 63 4.29 20.40 -6.52
C SER A 63 4.18 20.03 -5.03
N PRO A 64 3.58 20.89 -4.18
CA PRO A 64 3.37 20.59 -2.76
C PRO A 64 2.42 19.41 -2.53
N HIS A 65 1.68 18.99 -3.57
CA HIS A 65 0.74 17.87 -3.53
C HIS A 65 1.30 16.62 -4.23
N ALA A 66 2.59 16.61 -4.58
CA ALA A 66 3.25 15.46 -5.18
C ALA A 66 3.46 14.34 -4.17
N TYR A 67 2.99 13.15 -4.51
CA TYR A 67 3.27 11.90 -3.81
C TYR A 67 4.32 11.10 -4.58
N ALA A 68 5.39 10.71 -3.87
CA ALA A 68 6.44 9.88 -4.45
C ALA A 68 5.94 8.46 -4.74
N VAL A 69 6.14 8.01 -5.98
CA VAL A 69 5.90 6.65 -6.44
C VAL A 69 7.16 5.82 -6.19
N ARG A 70 7.04 4.79 -5.37
CA ARG A 70 8.15 3.90 -5.01
C ARG A 70 8.04 2.58 -5.74
N ASN A 71 9.08 2.21 -6.49
CA ASN A 71 9.13 0.92 -7.17
C ASN A 71 9.63 -0.16 -6.22
N GLY A 72 8.80 -1.17 -5.93
CA GLY A 72 9.05 -2.19 -4.90
C GLY A 72 10.13 -3.22 -5.23
N SER A 73 10.66 -3.28 -6.47
CA SER A 73 11.74 -4.20 -6.81
C SER A 73 12.58 -3.72 -7.99
N LYS A 74 13.91 -3.86 -7.88
CA LYS A 74 14.88 -3.71 -8.97
C LYS A 74 14.97 -4.97 -9.86
N ARG A 75 14.35 -6.10 -9.48
CA ARG A 75 14.58 -7.44 -10.08
C ARG A 75 13.30 -8.23 -10.41
N GLY A 76 12.20 -7.56 -10.75
CA GLY A 76 10.96 -8.22 -11.18
C GLY A 76 9.98 -7.21 -11.80
N PRO A 77 8.80 -7.63 -12.29
CA PRO A 77 7.77 -6.70 -12.75
C PRO A 77 7.39 -5.79 -11.58
N GLY A 78 8.01 -4.62 -11.53
CA GLY A 78 7.99 -3.72 -10.39
C GLY A 78 6.57 -3.26 -10.12
N GLN A 79 6.11 -3.47 -8.89
CA GLN A 79 4.88 -2.87 -8.41
C GLN A 79 5.25 -1.46 -7.92
N ALA A 80 4.59 -0.45 -8.47
CA ALA A 80 4.72 0.93 -8.02
C ALA A 80 3.82 1.12 -6.80
N MET A 81 4.29 1.82 -5.77
CA MET A 81 3.59 2.03 -4.51
C MET A 81 3.55 3.51 -4.16
N VAL A 82 2.39 3.97 -3.70
CA VAL A 82 2.15 5.36 -3.29
C VAL A 82 1.59 5.35 -1.88
N SER A 83 2.23 6.10 -0.98
CA SER A 83 1.78 6.25 0.41
C SER A 83 0.66 7.27 0.49
N ALA A 84 -0.57 6.83 0.31
CA ALA A 84 -1.76 7.68 0.29
C ALA A 84 -2.52 7.71 1.63
N THR A 85 -1.88 7.36 2.75
CA THR A 85 -2.54 7.23 4.06
C THR A 85 -3.29 8.51 4.47
N ALA A 86 -2.67 9.68 4.29
CA ALA A 86 -3.31 10.97 4.58
C ALA A 86 -4.51 11.24 3.66
N PHE A 87 -4.40 10.89 2.37
CA PHE A 87 -5.47 11.05 1.39
C PHE A 87 -6.67 10.14 1.73
N THR A 88 -6.42 8.85 1.97
CA THR A 88 -7.48 7.91 2.32
C THR A 88 -8.15 8.24 3.66
N ALA A 89 -7.39 8.77 4.62
CA ALA A 89 -7.94 9.23 5.89
C ALA A 89 -8.78 10.52 5.72
N HIS A 90 -8.33 11.46 4.89
CA HIS A 90 -9.02 12.73 4.67
C HIS A 90 -10.36 12.56 3.93
N TYR A 91 -10.43 11.62 2.99
CA TYR A 91 -11.65 11.33 2.22
C TYR A 91 -12.41 10.11 2.75
N GLU A 92 -12.05 9.61 3.94
CA GLU A 92 -12.72 8.49 4.63
C GLU A 92 -12.90 7.23 3.76
N ILE A 93 -11.91 6.94 2.90
CA ILE A 93 -11.93 5.76 2.03
C ILE A 93 -11.78 4.50 2.88
N ASP A 94 -12.65 3.50 2.68
CA ASP A 94 -12.58 2.21 3.37
C ASP A 94 -11.29 1.46 3.01
N THR A 95 -10.31 1.49 3.93
CA THR A 95 -9.05 0.75 3.82
C THR A 95 -8.97 -0.40 4.85
N THR A 96 -10.11 -0.84 5.38
CA THR A 96 -10.14 -1.96 6.35
C THR A 96 -9.67 -3.28 5.72
N ALA A 97 -9.97 -3.47 4.44
CA ALA A 97 -9.56 -4.60 3.63
C ALA A 97 -8.70 -4.16 2.43
N THR A 98 -7.77 -5.01 2.02
CA THR A 98 -7.08 -4.81 0.75
C THR A 98 -8.04 -5.12 -0.38
N ARG A 99 -8.26 -4.18 -1.28
CA ARG A 99 -9.18 -4.31 -2.41
C ARG A 99 -8.46 -3.91 -3.70
N ARG A 100 -8.83 -4.55 -4.81
CA ARG A 100 -8.28 -4.30 -6.14
C ARG A 100 -9.39 -3.88 -7.10
N TRP A 101 -9.11 -2.81 -7.82
CA TRP A 101 -9.98 -2.24 -8.85
C TRP A 101 -9.30 -2.28 -10.21
N LYS A 102 -10.13 -2.26 -11.25
CA LYS A 102 -9.71 -2.03 -12.62
C LYS A 102 -9.73 -0.52 -12.87
N PRO A 103 -8.58 0.13 -13.06
CA PRO A 103 -8.58 1.54 -13.39
C PRO A 103 -9.05 1.79 -14.82
N PHE A 104 -9.47 3.01 -15.07
CA PHE A 104 -9.74 3.55 -16.39
C PHE A 104 -8.98 4.87 -16.55
N VAL A 105 -8.67 5.24 -17.80
CA VAL A 105 -7.99 6.51 -18.09
C VAL A 105 -9.04 7.51 -18.54
N GLU A 106 -9.06 8.67 -17.91
CA GLU A 106 -9.93 9.81 -18.23
C GLU A 106 -9.06 11.06 -18.22
N ASP A 107 -9.04 11.81 -19.32
CA ASP A 107 -8.26 13.07 -19.46
C ASP A 107 -6.77 12.95 -19.10
N GLY A 108 -6.14 11.80 -19.38
CA GLY A 108 -4.73 11.55 -19.05
C GLY A 108 -4.47 11.27 -17.57
N MET A 109 -5.53 11.04 -16.78
CA MET A 109 -5.45 10.65 -15.37
C MET A 109 -5.91 9.20 -15.22
N LEU A 110 -5.27 8.47 -14.30
CA LEU A 110 -5.66 7.12 -13.96
C LEU A 110 -6.74 7.16 -12.88
N CYS A 111 -7.97 6.90 -13.26
CA CYS A 111 -9.14 6.95 -12.41
C CYS A 111 -9.52 5.55 -11.88
N VAL A 112 -10.04 5.53 -10.66
CA VAL A 112 -10.54 4.35 -9.96
C VAL A 112 -11.87 4.70 -9.33
N ASP A 113 -12.92 4.02 -9.78
CA ASP A 113 -14.24 4.12 -9.18
C ASP A 113 -14.28 3.34 -7.87
N LEU A 114 -14.52 4.04 -6.75
CA LEU A 114 -14.64 3.42 -5.43
C LEU A 114 -16.08 3.00 -5.10
N THR A 115 -17.06 3.38 -5.92
CA THR A 115 -18.45 2.90 -5.80
C THR A 115 -18.58 1.45 -6.27
N GLU A 116 -17.74 1.03 -7.23
CA GLU A 116 -17.66 -0.37 -7.63
C GLU A 116 -17.08 -1.22 -6.49
N GLU A 117 -17.71 -2.37 -6.23
CA GLU A 117 -17.21 -3.36 -5.27
C GLU A 117 -15.85 -3.92 -5.73
N GLY A 118 -14.78 -3.28 -5.27
CA GLY A 118 -13.42 -3.73 -5.54
C GLY A 118 -13.21 -5.18 -5.09
N THR A 119 -12.48 -5.97 -5.88
CA THR A 119 -12.20 -7.36 -5.55
C THR A 119 -11.36 -7.43 -4.28
N VAL A 120 -11.90 -8.00 -3.21
CA VAL A 120 -11.17 -8.18 -1.95
C VAL A 120 -10.01 -9.14 -2.15
N ILE A 121 -8.79 -8.69 -1.83
CA ILE A 121 -7.60 -9.53 -1.79
C ILE A 121 -7.36 -9.92 -0.33
N THR A 122 -7.72 -11.15 0.01
CA THR A 122 -7.33 -11.79 1.26
C THR A 122 -5.90 -12.29 1.15
N GLY A 123 -4.97 -11.61 1.83
CA GLY A 123 -3.65 -12.17 2.09
C GLY A 123 -3.76 -13.32 3.08
N ASN A 124 -2.97 -14.38 2.90
CA ASN A 124 -2.94 -15.59 3.74
C ASN A 124 -2.44 -15.37 5.19
N ARG A 125 -2.54 -14.14 5.72
CA ARG A 125 -2.17 -13.75 7.10
C ARG A 125 -3.38 -13.16 7.81
N THR A 126 -4.32 -14.03 8.15
CA THR A 126 -5.32 -13.73 9.18
C THR A 126 -4.64 -13.91 10.54
N LYS A 127 -3.84 -12.92 10.98
CA LYS A 127 -3.67 -12.76 12.43
C LYS A 127 -4.93 -12.07 12.92
N VAL A 128 -5.84 -12.88 13.45
CA VAL A 128 -6.95 -12.48 14.30
C VAL A 128 -6.38 -11.57 15.39
N VAL A 129 -6.69 -10.29 15.32
CA VAL A 129 -6.56 -9.41 16.48
C VAL A 129 -7.97 -9.28 17.01
N ALA A 130 -8.26 -10.08 18.03
CA ALA A 130 -9.47 -9.96 18.81
C ALA A 130 -9.48 -8.57 19.45
N SER A 131 -10.58 -7.87 19.26
CA SER A 131 -10.95 -6.64 19.91
C SER A 131 -10.94 -6.84 21.43
N SER A 132 -10.26 -5.97 22.16
CA SER A 132 -10.55 -5.69 23.56
C SER A 132 -10.27 -4.21 23.78
N ASP A 133 -11.36 -3.46 23.82
CA ASP A 133 -11.44 -2.07 24.23
C ASP A 133 -11.79 -2.01 25.73
N ALA A 134 -11.47 -0.86 26.34
CA ALA A 134 -11.79 -0.39 27.71
C ALA A 134 -10.91 -0.86 28.89
N ALA A 135 -10.07 0.03 29.44
CA ALA A 135 -10.45 0.95 30.53
C ALA A 135 -9.21 1.66 31.16
N ASP A 136 -9.44 2.91 31.57
CA ASP A 136 -8.56 3.98 32.09
C ASP A 136 -7.60 3.65 33.28
N PRO A 137 -6.63 4.56 33.59
CA PRO A 137 -5.54 4.38 34.54
C PRO A 137 -5.88 4.86 35.96
N ALA A 138 -5.32 4.22 36.98
CA ALA A 138 -4.94 4.85 38.25
C ALA A 138 -4.18 3.89 39.17
N ASP A 139 -3.24 4.49 39.91
CA ASP A 139 -2.74 4.12 41.24
C ASP A 139 -1.57 3.10 41.40
N SER A 140 -0.39 3.70 41.62
CA SER A 140 0.36 3.70 42.88
C SER A 140 0.87 2.39 43.52
N THR A 141 2.19 2.45 43.76
CA THR A 141 2.96 2.04 44.95
C THR A 141 3.55 0.62 45.09
N ALA A 142 4.74 0.67 45.68
CA ALA A 142 5.58 -0.35 46.33
C ALA A 142 6.45 -1.21 45.40
N ASP A 143 7.75 -0.90 45.29
CA ASP A 143 8.85 -1.37 46.17
C ASP A 143 8.99 -2.90 46.14
N ASP A 144 9.99 -3.39 45.40
CA ASP A 144 10.82 -4.50 45.86
C ASP A 144 12.18 -4.45 45.15
N ALA A 145 13.19 -4.10 45.93
CA ALA A 145 14.57 -4.34 45.59
C ALA A 145 14.84 -5.85 45.66
N THR A 146 15.63 -6.41 44.74
CA THR A 146 16.79 -7.25 45.07
C THR A 146 17.63 -7.52 43.82
N SER A 147 18.82 -6.95 43.88
CA SER A 147 20.11 -7.34 43.32
C SER A 147 20.24 -8.75 42.73
N GLU A 148 20.74 -8.86 41.49
CA GLU A 148 21.69 -9.92 41.13
C GLU A 148 22.80 -9.38 40.23
N ALA A 149 24.02 -9.75 40.60
CA ALA A 149 25.29 -9.26 40.09
C ALA A 149 25.77 -10.06 38.87
N SER A 150 26.51 -9.40 37.98
CA SER A 150 27.54 -9.98 37.10
C SER A 150 28.41 -8.79 36.65
N VAL A 151 29.63 -8.60 37.18
CA VAL A 151 30.90 -9.19 36.71
C VAL A 151 31.08 -8.84 35.23
N GLU A 152 32.00 -7.98 34.81
CA GLU A 152 33.45 -8.16 34.80
C GLU A 152 34.06 -6.86 34.24
N ASP A 153 35.02 -6.21 34.91
CA ASP A 153 36.00 -5.40 34.18
C ASP A 153 37.39 -5.60 34.81
N ARG A 154 38.34 -5.90 33.95
CA ARG A 154 39.68 -6.39 34.24
C ARG A 154 40.68 -5.23 34.28
N PRO A 155 41.90 -5.44 34.80
CA PRO A 155 42.63 -4.47 35.59
C PRO A 155 43.45 -3.50 34.75
N ASP A 156 43.59 -2.27 35.24
CA ASP A 156 44.66 -1.36 34.84
C ASP A 156 45.61 -1.21 36.03
N GLN A 157 46.86 -1.64 35.86
CA GLN A 157 47.96 -1.38 36.80
C GLN A 157 48.88 -0.31 36.18
N PRO A 158 49.47 0.56 37.01
CA PRO A 158 50.30 1.69 36.58
C PRO A 158 51.70 1.30 36.07
#